data_AF-A0A920IT77-F1
#
_entry.id   AF-A0A920IT77-F1
#
_cell.length_a   1.000
_cell.length_b   1.000
_cell.length_c   1.000
_cell.angle_alpha   90.00
_cell.angle_beta   90.00
_cell.angle_gamma   90.00
#
_symmetry.space_group_name_H-M   'P 1'
#
loop_
_entity.id
_entity.type
_entity.pdbx_description
1 polymer ?
#
loop_
_entity_poly.entity_id
_entity_poly.type
_entity_poly.pdbx_seq_one_letter_code
_entity_poly.pdbx_strand_id
1 'polypeptide(L)' 'MIYNPIDNKKLQSDINIVPYIDVMLVLLIIFMILSPLLIQGVDVNLPETDTTKMSIESEPMVISIDSNGQYFF' A
#
# COMPACT_ATOMS: atom_id res chain seq x y z
N MET A 1 -42.01 -4.61 -69.45
CA MET A 1 -41.15 -5.03 -68.31
C MET A 1 -39.84 -4.27 -68.50
N ILE A 2 -39.31 -3.52 -67.53
CA ILE A 2 -38.52 -4.03 -66.40
C ILE A 2 -38.59 -3.01 -65.25
N TYR A 3 -38.88 -3.46 -64.03
CA TYR A 3 -38.68 -2.71 -62.79
C TYR A 3 -37.28 -3.03 -62.27
N ASN A 4 -36.46 -1.99 -62.06
CA ASN A 4 -35.11 -2.11 -61.50
C ASN A 4 -35.16 -1.79 -60.00
N PRO A 5 -34.98 -2.76 -59.09
CA PRO A 5 -34.95 -2.46 -57.67
C PRO A 5 -33.64 -1.73 -57.33
N ILE A 6 -33.74 -0.58 -56.67
CA ILE A 6 -32.60 0.09 -56.07
C ILE A 6 -32.16 -0.76 -54.88
N ASP A 7 -31.03 -1.45 -55.03
CA ASP A 7 -30.45 -2.30 -54.01
C ASP A 7 -29.89 -1.40 -52.88
N ASN A 8 -30.69 -1.23 -51.82
CA ASN A 8 -30.25 -0.59 -50.59
C ASN A 8 -29.31 -1.54 -49.84
N LYS A 9 -28.06 -1.58 -50.28
CA LYS A 9 -26.97 -2.28 -49.59
C LYS A 9 -26.82 -1.64 -48.21
N LYS A 10 -27.45 -2.22 -47.19
CA LYS A 10 -27.25 -1.86 -45.79
C LYS A 10 -25.75 -1.94 -45.51
N LEU A 11 -25.14 -0.80 -45.21
CA LEU A 11 -23.78 -0.70 -44.71
C LEU A 11 -23.77 -1.42 -43.36
N GLN A 12 -23.33 -2.68 -43.32
CA GLN A 12 -23.02 -3.36 -42.07
C GLN A 12 -21.75 -2.73 -41.51
N SER A 13 -21.94 -1.88 -40.51
CA SER A 13 -20.89 -1.25 -39.71
C SER A 13 -20.79 -2.01 -38.40
N ASP A 14 -20.26 -3.22 -38.44
CA ASP A 14 -19.97 -3.97 -37.22
C ASP A 14 -18.72 -3.36 -36.58
N ILE A 15 -18.86 -2.85 -35.36
CA ILE A 15 -17.75 -2.26 -34.62
C ILE A 15 -16.84 -3.39 -34.12
N ASN A 16 -15.53 -3.27 -34.35
CA ASN A 16 -14.57 -4.17 -33.73
C ASN A 16 -14.46 -3.84 -32.23
N ILE A 17 -15.07 -4.68 -31.40
CA ILE A 17 -15.16 -4.48 -29.94
C ILE A 17 -13.86 -4.86 -29.20
N VAL A 18 -12.98 -5.69 -29.80
CA VAL A 18 -11.80 -6.24 -29.13
C VAL A 18 -10.80 -5.13 -28.74
N PRO A 19 -10.41 -4.20 -29.63
CA PRO A 19 -9.54 -3.08 -29.26
C PRO A 19 -10.18 -2.14 -28.23
N TYR A 20 -11.51 -2.00 -28.26
CA TYR A 20 -12.22 -1.12 -27.32
C TYR A 20 -12.18 -1.67 -25.89
N ILE A 21 -12.42 -2.98 -25.74
CA ILE A 21 -12.35 -3.65 -24.44
C ILE A 21 -10.93 -3.57 -23.86
N ASP A 22 -9.90 -3.71 -24.68
CA ASP A 22 -8.50 -3.61 -24.24
C ASP A 22 -8.19 -2.24 -23.60
N VAL A 23 -8.59 -1.14 -24.25
CA VAL A 23 -8.43 0.22 -23.70
C VAL A 23 -9.22 0.39 -22.40
N MET A 24 -10.47 -0.09 -22.35
CA MET A 24 -11.29 0.01 -21.14
C MET A 24 -10.70 -0.81 -19.98
N LEU A 25 -10.14 -1.99 -20.25
CA LEU A 25 -9.54 -2.87 -19.24
C LEU A 25 -8.25 -2.26 -18.68
N VAL A 26 -7.42 -1.64 -19.53
CA VAL A 26 -6.25 -0.87 -19.10
C VAL A 26 -6.66 0.26 -18.15
N LEU A 27 -7.73 1.00 -18.44
CA LEU A 27 -8.22 2.05 -17.53
C LEU A 27 -8.66 1.49 -16.16
N LEU A 28 -9.32 0.33 -16.13
CA LEU A 28 -9.69 -0.33 -14.88
C LEU A 28 -8.48 -0.79 -14.06
N ILE A 29 -7.45 -1.34 -14.72
CA ILE A 29 -6.18 -1.72 -14.07
C ILE A 29 -5.49 -0.50 -13.46
N ILE A 30 -5.46 0.63 -14.18
CA ILE A 30 -4.88 1.88 -13.66
C ILE A 30 -5.59 2.29 -12.37
N PHE A 31 -6.93 2.31 -12.35
CA PHE A 31 -7.67 2.68 -11.13
C PHE A 31 -7.45 1.70 -9.97
N MET A 32 -7.37 0.39 -10.26
CA MET A 32 -7.07 -0.62 -9.23
C MET A 32 -5.69 -0.40 -8.59
N ILE A 33 -4.68 -0.01 -9.38
CA ILE A 33 -3.31 0.23 -8.90
C ILE A 33 -3.20 1.55 -8.12
N LEU A 34 -3.95 2.59 -8.50
CA LEU A 34 -3.86 3.89 -7.83
C LEU A 34 -4.41 3.85 -6.39
N SER A 35 -5.44 3.04 -6.11
CA SER A 35 -6.05 2.96 -4.76
C SER A 35 -5.08 2.60 -3.62
N PRO A 36 -4.22 1.56 -3.70
CA PRO A 36 -3.25 1.27 -2.65
C PRO A 36 -2.14 2.32 -2.54
N LEU A 37 -1.82 3.03 -3.63
CA LEU A 37 -0.81 4.10 -3.62
C LEU A 37 -1.28 5.36 -2.88
N LEU A 38 -2.60 5.61 -2.85
CA LEU A 38 -3.19 6.70 -2.06
C LEU A 38 -3.08 6.48 -0.53
N ILE A 39 -2.79 5.27 -0.09
CA ILE A 39 -2.76 4.89 1.35
C ILE A 39 -1.31 4.90 1.91
N GLN A 40 -0.33 5.41 1.14
CA GLN A 40 1.04 5.55 1.64
C GLN A 40 1.12 6.73 2.63
N GLY A 41 0.87 6.45 3.91
CA GLY A 41 0.88 7.49 4.94
C GLY A 41 0.38 7.00 6.30
N VAL A 42 0.91 5.88 6.80
CA VAL A 42 1.00 5.77 8.27
C VAL A 42 2.33 6.39 8.63
N ASP A 43 2.28 7.58 9.20
CA ASP A 43 3.44 8.25 9.77
C ASP A 43 3.86 7.45 11.02
N VAL A 44 4.71 6.46 10.82
CA VAL A 44 5.19 5.60 11.88
C VAL A 44 6.28 6.37 12.62
N ASN A 45 5.92 6.96 13.76
CA ASN A 45 6.89 7.45 14.73
C ASN A 45 7.63 6.23 15.29
N LEU A 46 8.74 5.86 14.64
CA LEU A 46 9.67 4.89 15.22
C LEU A 46 10.29 5.56 16.45
N PRO A 47 10.14 4.97 17.65
CA PRO A 47 10.80 5.51 18.83
C PRO A 47 12.31 5.42 18.61
N GLU A 48 12.99 6.56 18.67
CA GLU A 48 14.45 6.58 18.71
C GLU A 48 14.89 5.99 20.06
N THR A 49 15.67 4.92 20.01
CA THR A 49 16.29 4.40 21.23
C THR A 49 17.35 5.39 21.66
N ASP A 50 17.15 6.03 22.82
CA ASP A 50 18.22 6.71 23.52
C ASP A 50 19.30 5.67 23.83
N THR A 51 20.27 5.51 22.92
CA THR A 51 21.55 4.89 23.24
C THR A 51 22.34 5.90 24.05
N THR A 52 21.78 6.29 25.21
CA THR A 52 22.62 6.68 26.33
C THR A 52 23.43 5.42 26.58
N LYS A 53 24.62 5.35 26.00
CA LYS A 53 25.65 4.41 26.42
C LYS A 53 25.60 4.53 27.93
N MET A 54 25.14 3.48 28.60
CA MET A 54 25.13 3.43 30.04
C MET A 54 26.55 3.82 30.42
N SER A 55 26.74 5.05 30.91
CA SER A 55 28.04 5.44 31.41
C SER A 55 28.20 4.57 32.62
N ILE A 56 28.93 3.48 32.47
CA ILE A 56 29.38 2.65 33.58
C ILE A 56 30.48 3.48 34.25
N GLU A 57 30.08 4.60 34.82
CA GLU A 57 30.89 5.49 35.63
C GLU A 57 30.13 5.80 36.93
N SER A 58 29.40 4.80 37.41
CA SER A 58 29.14 4.67 38.83
C SER A 58 29.55 3.25 39.19
N GLU A 59 30.49 3.15 40.14
CA GLU A 59 30.78 1.88 40.79
C GLU A 59 29.45 1.22 41.20
N PRO A 60 29.27 -0.08 40.96
CA PRO A 60 28.01 -0.73 41.28
C PRO A 60 27.74 -0.57 42.78
N MET A 61 26.68 0.16 43.13
CA MET A 61 26.22 0.29 44.50
C MET A 61 25.63 -1.06 44.93
N VAL A 62 26.35 -1.79 45.79
CA VAL A 62 25.92 -3.10 46.29
C VAL A 62 25.03 -2.89 47.50
N ILE A 63 23.74 -3.17 47.37
CA ILE A 63 22.81 -3.16 48.49
C ILE A 63 22.54 -4.62 48.88
N SER A 64 22.94 -5.01 50.09
CA SER A 64 22.67 -6.34 50.65
C SER A 64 21.46 -6.29 51.57
N ILE A 65 20.61 -7.31 51.50
CA ILE A 65 19.41 -7.43 52.34
C ILE A 65 19.52 -8.72 53.14
N ASP A 66 19.41 -8.63 54.47
CA ASP A 66 19.37 -9.82 55.32
C ASP A 66 17.96 -10.45 55.35
N SER A 67 17.85 -11.66 55.91
CA SER A 67 16.56 -12.35 56.02
C SER A 67 15.54 -11.65 56.93
N ASN A 68 15.94 -10.61 57.65
CA ASN A 68 15.08 -9.78 58.49
C ASN A 68 14.65 -8.49 57.78
N GLY A 69 15.05 -8.30 56.51
CA GLY A 69 14.72 -7.12 55.69
C GLY A 69 15.57 -5.90 56.01
N GLN A 70 16.71 -6.07 56.68
CA GLN A 70 17.65 -4.97 56.97
C GLN A 70 18.59 -4.74 55.78
N TYR A 71 18.75 -3.46 55.42
CA TYR A 71 19.56 -3.02 54.29
C TYR A 71 20.98 -2.66 54.72
N PHE A 72 21.97 -3.15 53.97
CA PHE A 72 23.39 -2.85 54.13
C PHE A 72 23.93 -2.29 52.81
N PHE A 73 24.80 -1.29 52.90
CA PHE A 73 25.50 -0.66 51.77
C PHE A 73 26.98 -1.05 51.77
#